data_AF-A0A268NTS3-F1
#
_entry.id   AF-A0A268NTS3-F1
#
_cell.length_a   1.000
_cell.length_b   1.000
_cell.length_c   1.000
_cell.angle_alpha   90.00
_cell.angle_beta   90.00
_cell.angle_gamma   90.00
#
_symmetry.space_group_name_H-M   'P 1'
#
loop_
_entity.id
_entity.type
_entity.pdbx_description
1 polymer ?
#
loop_
_entity_poly.entity_id
_entity_poly.type
_entity_poly.pdbx_seq_one_letter_code
_entity_poly.pdbx_strand_id
1 'polypeptide(L)' 'MLGMMLSDKEVKEMEYLVKRELEALLIDLADERLDGVVKNVMIEKYSILFHLYKRVAPPKDHVRYALSSFRTQTNKKS' A
#
# COMPACT_ATOMS: atom_id res chain seq x y z
N MET A 1 -6.96 7.25 -17.21
CA MET A 1 -6.99 7.35 -15.73
C MET A 1 -8.36 7.87 -15.34
N LEU A 2 -9.09 7.21 -14.43
CA LEU A 2 -10.40 7.67 -13.96
C LEU A 2 -10.20 8.68 -12.81
N GLY A 3 -10.71 9.90 -12.96
CA GLY A 3 -10.77 10.89 -11.88
C GLY A 3 -11.88 10.52 -10.89
N MET A 4 -11.65 10.73 -9.60
CA MET A 4 -12.67 10.54 -8.56
C MET A 4 -13.23 11.91 -8.18
N MET A 5 -14.55 12.09 -8.24
CA MET A 5 -15.23 13.24 -7.63
C MET A 5 -15.53 12.91 -6.18
N LEU A 6 -14.70 13.42 -5.27
CA LEU A 6 -14.85 13.26 -3.82
C LEU A 6 -14.83 14.64 -3.17
N SER A 7 -15.64 14.83 -2.14
CA SER A 7 -15.56 15.98 -1.25
C SER A 7 -14.30 15.90 -0.37
N ASP A 8 -13.87 17.03 0.19
CA ASP A 8 -12.72 17.08 1.09
C ASP A 8 -12.87 16.15 2.31
N LYS A 9 -14.11 15.94 2.77
CA LYS A 9 -14.42 15.02 3.87
C LYS A 9 -14.20 13.56 3.44
N GLU A 10 -14.74 13.18 2.28
CA GLU A 10 -14.59 11.83 1.73
C GLU A 10 -13.12 11.51 1.42
N VAL A 11 -12.35 12.49 0.92
CA VAL A 11 -10.90 12.32 0.69
C VAL A 11 -10.18 11.99 2.00
N LYS A 12 -10.49 12.69 3.10
CA LYS A 12 -9.87 12.43 4.41
C LYS A 12 -10.27 11.07 4.99
N GLU A 13 -11.53 10.68 4.84
CA GLU A 13 -12.02 9.37 5.29
C GLU A 13 -11.35 8.25 4.48
N MET A 14 -11.25 8.40 3.15
CA MET A 14 -10.53 7.48 2.28
C MET A 14 -9.05 7.39 2.63
N GLU A 15 -8.39 8.53 2.84
CA GLU A 15 -7.00 8.58 3.29
C GLU A 15 -6.81 7.79 4.59
N TYR A 16 -7.69 7.99 5.58
CA TYR A 16 -7.63 7.27 6.85
C TYR A 16 -7.83 5.76 6.69
N LEU A 17 -8.82 5.34 5.92
CA LEU A 17 -9.11 3.92 5.69
C LEU A 17 -7.94 3.21 4.98
N VAL A 18 -7.39 3.85 3.95
CA VAL A 18 -6.26 3.28 3.20
C VAL A 18 -5.01 3.22 4.07
N LYS A 19 -4.72 4.25 4.88
CA LYS A 19 -3.61 4.23 5.85
C LYS A 19 -3.73 3.05 6.81
N ARG A 20 -4.91 2.88 7.41
CA ARG A 20 -5.16 1.79 8.38
C ARG A 20 -4.96 0.41 7.75
N GLU A 21 -5.45 0.20 6.54
CA GLU A 21 -5.28 -1.08 5.84
C GLU A 21 -3.81 -1.33 5.46
N LEU A 22 -3.08 -0.30 5.02
CA LEU A 22 -1.64 -0.42 4.75
C LEU A 22 -0.86 -0.78 6.01
N GLU A 23 -1.20 -0.19 7.16
CA GLU A 23 -0.58 -0.51 8.46
C GLU A 23 -0.84 -1.96 8.87
N ALA A 24 -2.08 -2.43 8.74
CA ALA A 24 -2.42 -3.83 9.01
C ALA A 24 -1.61 -4.79 8.12
N LEU A 25 -1.57 -4.53 6.81
CA LEU A 25 -0.79 -5.36 5.88
C LEU A 25 0.71 -5.35 6.19
N LEU A 26 1.27 -4.22 6.64
CA LEU A 26 2.67 -4.15 7.04
C LEU A 26 2.96 -5.00 8.28
N ILE A 27 2.04 -5.00 9.25
CA ILE A 27 2.15 -5.83 10.46
C ILE A 27 2.11 -7.31 10.07
N ASP A 28 1.16 -7.71 9.23
CA ASP A 28 1.04 -9.09 8.77
C ASP A 28 2.26 -9.54 7.94
N LEU A 29 2.79 -8.67 7.08
CA LEU A 29 3.98 -8.95 6.25
C LEU A 29 5.28 -9.03 7.06
N ALA A 30 5.31 -8.43 8.25
CA ALA A 30 6.43 -8.51 9.18
C ALA A 30 6.48 -9.86 9.93
N ASP A 31 5.39 -10.64 9.92
CA ASP A 31 5.39 -11.99 10.50
C ASP A 31 6.20 -12.96 9.61
N GLU A 32 7.27 -13.52 10.18
CA GLU A 32 8.15 -14.49 9.51
C GLU A 32 7.48 -15.87 9.34
N ARG A 33 6.39 -16.14 10.06
CA ARG A 33 5.65 -17.42 10.00
C ARG A 33 4.67 -17.48 8.83
N LEU A 34 4.49 -16.36 8.13
CA LEU A 34 3.57 -16.26 7.02
C LEU A 34 4.05 -17.13 5.84
N ASP A 35 3.17 -17.98 5.33
CA ASP A 35 3.45 -18.80 4.16
C ASP A 35 3.87 -17.95 2.95
N GLY A 36 4.84 -18.43 2.17
CA GLY A 36 5.42 -17.67 1.06
C GLY A 36 4.40 -17.31 -0.04
N VAL A 37 3.39 -18.14 -0.29
CA VAL A 37 2.33 -17.84 -1.26
C VAL A 37 1.44 -16.73 -0.73
N VAL A 38 1.02 -16.84 0.53
CA VAL A 38 0.21 -15.82 1.20
C VAL A 38 0.94 -14.47 1.23
N LYS A 39 2.24 -14.49 1.54
CA LYS A 39 3.10 -13.31 1.54
C LYS A 39 3.12 -12.59 0.19
N ASN A 40 3.23 -13.33 -0.91
CA ASN A 40 3.22 -12.75 -2.25
C ASN A 40 1.87 -12.09 -2.58
N VAL A 41 0.75 -12.74 -2.24
CA VAL A 41 -0.59 -12.16 -2.44
C VAL A 41 -0.78 -10.89 -1.59
N MET A 42 -0.28 -10.88 -0.36
CA MET A 42 -0.33 -9.70 0.50
C MET A 42 0.52 -8.54 -0.03
N ILE A 43 1.69 -8.83 -0.62
CA ILE A 43 2.52 -7.82 -1.30
C ILE A 43 1.79 -7.24 -2.51
N GLU A 44 1.11 -8.07 -3.30
CA GLU A 44 0.32 -7.60 -4.44
C GLU A 44 -0.82 -6.68 -3.97
N LYS A 45 -1.59 -7.12 -2.96
CA LYS A 45 -2.64 -6.30 -2.33
C LYS A 45 -2.08 -4.97 -1.79
N TYR A 46 -0.92 -5.02 -1.13
CA TYR A 46 -0.23 -3.83 -0.64
C TYR A 46 0.11 -2.86 -1.77
N SER A 47 0.67 -3.36 -2.87
CA SER A 47 1.03 -2.54 -4.03
C SER A 47 -0.19 -1.80 -4.59
N ILE A 48 -1.33 -2.47 -4.73
CA ILE A 48 -2.57 -1.86 -5.22
C ILE A 48 -3.04 -0.75 -4.26
N LEU A 49 -3.09 -1.04 -2.95
CA LEU A 49 -3.49 -0.06 -1.94
C LEU A 49 -2.54 1.14 -1.85
N PHE A 50 -1.24 0.92 -2.00
CA PHE A 50 -0.26 1.99 -1.98
C PHE A 50 -0.42 2.92 -3.20
N HIS A 51 -0.77 2.39 -4.36
CA HIS A 51 -1.11 3.22 -5.52
C HIS A 51 -2.40 4.02 -5.30
N LEU A 52 -3.40 3.46 -4.61
CA LEU A 52 -4.60 4.21 -4.22
C LEU A 52 -4.27 5.30 -3.20
N TYR A 53 -3.44 4.99 -2.20
CA TYR A 53 -2.97 5.94 -1.18
C TYR A 53 -2.31 7.17 -1.80
N LYS A 54 -1.47 6.97 -2.83
CA LYS A 54 -0.82 8.06 -3.56
C LYS A 54 -1.81 9.05 -4.22
N ARG A 55 -3.05 8.64 -4.46
CA ARG A 55 -4.09 9.48 -5.07
C ARG A 55 -4.87 10.31 -4.05
N VAL A 56 -4.96 9.84 -2.82
CA VAL A 56 -5.75 10.49 -1.76
C VAL A 56 -4.89 11.25 -0.75
N ALA A 57 -3.61 10.88 -0.60
CA ALA A 57 -2.72 11.43 0.41
C ALA A 57 -1.63 12.34 -0.17
N PRO A 58 -1.17 13.36 0.59
CA PRO A 58 -0.07 14.22 0.19
C PRO A 58 1.25 13.46 -0.06
N PRO A 59 2.07 13.85 -1.06
CA PRO A 59 3.33 13.19 -1.39
C PRO A 59 4.33 13.06 -0.22
N LYS A 60 4.34 14.04 0.69
CA LYS A 60 5.17 14.03 1.91
C LYS A 60 4.91 12.83 2.81
N ASP A 61 3.68 12.30 2.81
CA ASP A 61 3.25 11.21 3.69
C ASP A 61 3.43 9.84 3.02
N HIS A 62 3.87 9.79 1.75
CA HIS A 62 4.15 8.54 1.03
C HIS A 62 5.38 7.84 1.56
N VAL A 63 6.35 8.60 2.06
CA VAL A 63 7.64 8.08 2.54
C VAL A 63 7.48 7.16 3.74
N ARG A 64 6.48 7.43 4.60
CA ARG A 64 6.18 6.61 5.79
C ARG A 64 5.71 5.19 5.45
N TYR A 65 5.12 5.03 4.27
CA TYR A 65 4.64 3.75 3.74
C TYR A 65 5.45 3.32 2.51
N ALA A 66 6.61 3.93 2.27
CA ALA A 66 7.52 3.39 1.28
C ALA A 66 8.22 2.18 1.90
N LEU A 67 7.81 0.96 1.55
CA LEU A 67 8.56 -0.26 1.85
C LEU A 67 9.95 -0.16 1.20
N SER A 68 10.92 0.38 1.93
CA SER A 68 12.32 0.47 1.52
C SER A 68 12.95 -0.92 1.35
N SER A 69 12.40 -1.94 2.00
CA SER A 69 12.97 -3.29 2.08
C SER A 69 12.66 -4.23 0.89
N PHE A 70 11.81 -3.84 -0.08
CA PHE A 70 11.42 -4.73 -1.20
C PHE A 70 11.90 -4.27 -2.59
N ARG A 71 12.92 -3.40 -2.64
CA ARG A 71 13.49 -2.88 -3.89
C ARG A 71 14.15 -3.91 -4.84
N THR A 72 14.06 -5.22 -4.60
CA THR A 72 14.98 -6.18 -5.27
C THR A 72 14.35 -7.35 -6.04
N GLN A 73 13.02 -7.56 -6.08
CA GLN A 73 12.49 -8.81 -6.69
C GLN A 73 11.72 -8.69 -8.01
N THR A 74 11.66 -7.52 -8.67
CA THR A 74 11.03 -7.41 -10.00
C THR A 74 12.00 -7.38 -11.19
N ASN A 75 13.32 -7.47 -10.98
CA ASN A 75 14.29 -7.47 -12.09
C ASN A 75 14.91 -8.86 -12.38
N LYS A 76 14.12 -9.92 -12.31
CA LYS A 76 14.54 -11.27 -12.74
C LYS A 76 13.38 -12.04 -13.38
N LYS A 77 12.83 -11.52 -14.48
CA LYS A 77 12.06 -12.26 -15.50
C LYS A 77 11.74 -11.33 -16.68
N SER A 78 12.71 -11.12 -17.56
CA SER A 78 12.61 -11.35 -19.01
C SER A 78 13.86 -10.85 -19.72
#